data_AF-A0A427AM59-F1
#
_entry.id   AF-A0A427AM59-F1
#
_cell.length_a   1.000
_cell.length_b   1.000
_cell.length_c   1.000
_cell.angle_alpha   90.00
_cell.angle_beta   90.00
_cell.angle_gamma   90.00
#
_symmetry.space_group_name_H-M   'P 1'
#
loop_
_entity.id
_entity.type
_entity.pdbx_description
1 polymer ?
#
loop_
_entity_poly.entity_id
_entity_poly.type
_entity_poly.pdbx_seq_one_letter_code
_entity_poly.pdbx_strand_id
1 'polypeptide(L)'
;MPIFDPTYWGSASKKSVMQVVSEVLGKTKLPITVLNITQLSEYRRDAHTSIYKQQRYPLTNQQRRNPRSYADCVHWCLPGLQDTWNELFYNKLFFP
;
A
#
# COMPACT_ATOMS: atom_id res chain seq x y z
N MET A 1 -3.45 -0.60 14.48
CA MET A 1 -2.75 -1.87 14.65
C MET A 1 -2.81 -2.65 13.34
N PRO A 2 -1.74 -3.38 12.98
CA PRO A 2 -1.76 -4.26 11.82
C PRO A 2 -2.86 -5.33 11.92
N ILE A 3 -3.18 -5.92 10.78
CA ILE A 3 -4.08 -7.06 10.68
C ILE A 3 -3.23 -8.33 10.81
N PHE A 4 -3.60 -9.19 11.75
CA PHE A 4 -2.89 -10.44 12.05
C PHE A 4 -3.58 -11.69 11.47
N ASP A 5 -4.76 -11.54 10.88
CA ASP A 5 -5.44 -12.63 10.17
C ASP A 5 -4.72 -12.92 8.85
N PRO A 6 -4.08 -14.11 8.70
CA PRO A 6 -3.32 -14.45 7.50
C PRO A 6 -4.22 -14.70 6.27
N THR A 7 -5.53 -14.82 6.46
CA THR A 7 -6.50 -14.99 5.38
C THR A 7 -7.09 -13.67 4.88
N TYR A 8 -6.74 -12.56 5.55
CA TYR A 8 -7.27 -11.25 5.20
C TYR A 8 -6.91 -10.85 3.77
N TRP A 9 -7.91 -10.31 3.07
CA TRP A 9 -7.77 -9.72 1.74
C TRP A 9 -8.66 -8.48 1.65
N GLY A 10 -8.05 -7.33 1.35
CA GLY A 10 -8.74 -6.06 1.28
C GLY A 10 -9.62 -5.96 0.04
N SER A 11 -10.78 -5.30 0.17
CA SER A 11 -11.71 -5.10 -0.95
C SER A 11 -11.15 -4.18 -2.05
N ALA A 12 -10.13 -3.38 -1.73
CA ALA A 12 -9.49 -2.48 -2.67
C ALA A 12 -8.53 -3.21 -3.64
N SER A 13 -7.92 -4.33 -3.22
CA SER A 13 -6.99 -5.08 -4.06
C SER A 13 -7.72 -6.15 -4.86
N LYS A 14 -7.77 -6.00 -6.18
CA LYS A 14 -8.42 -6.99 -7.05
C LYS A 14 -7.42 -8.05 -7.50
N LYS A 15 -7.62 -9.30 -7.08
CA LYS A 15 -6.80 -10.45 -7.52
C LYS A 15 -6.77 -10.62 -9.04
N SER A 16 -7.89 -10.35 -9.70
CA SER A 16 -7.99 -10.37 -11.16
C SER A 16 -7.05 -9.37 -11.84
N VAL A 17 -6.85 -8.18 -11.27
CA VAL A 17 -5.91 -7.19 -11.81
C VAL A 17 -4.47 -7.67 -11.68
N MET A 18 -4.11 -8.25 -10.52
CA MET A 18 -2.77 -8.81 -10.33
C MET A 18 -2.49 -10.00 -11.27
N GLN A 19 -3.49 -10.84 -11.53
CA GLN A 19 -3.40 -11.93 -12.50
C GLN A 19 -3.11 -11.38 -13.90
N VAL A 20 -3.86 -10.37 -14.35
CA VAL A 20 -3.61 -9.71 -15.65
C VAL A 20 -2.20 -9.12 -15.71
N VAL A 21 -1.72 -8.45 -14.65
CA VAL A 21 -0.34 -7.93 -14.61
C VAL A 21 0.67 -9.06 -14.77
N SER A 22 0.51 -10.17 -14.03
CA SER A 22 1.39 -11.33 -14.15
C SER A 22 1.37 -11.96 -15.55
N GLU A 23 0.19 -12.07 -16.16
CA GLU A 23 0.01 -12.64 -17.50
C GLU A 23 0.63 -11.76 -18.59
N VAL A 24 0.39 -10.45 -18.54
CA VAL A 24 0.89 -9.50 -19.54
C VAL A 24 2.41 -9.39 -19.44
N LEU A 25 2.94 -9.26 -18.22
CA LEU A 25 4.38 -9.19 -18.03
C LEU A 25 5.07 -10.54 -18.28
N GLY A 26 4.40 -11.67 -18.05
CA GLY A 26 4.94 -12.99 -18.40
C GLY A 26 5.10 -13.23 -19.90
N LYS A 27 4.39 -12.46 -20.74
CA LYS A 27 4.48 -12.55 -22.22
C LYS A 27 5.59 -11.69 -22.82
N THR A 28 6.21 -10.81 -22.04
CA THR A 28 7.30 -9.98 -22.55
C THR A 28 8.59 -10.79 -22.68
N LYS A 29 9.41 -10.43 -23.66
CA LYS A 29 10.79 -10.96 -23.78
C LYS A 29 11.78 -10.22 -22.87
N LEU A 30 11.36 -9.09 -22.30
CA LEU A 30 12.18 -8.32 -21.36
C LEU A 30 12.16 -8.99 -19.99
N PRO A 31 13.30 -9.07 -19.29
CA PRO A 31 13.34 -9.58 -17.92
C PRO A 31 12.69 -8.56 -16.98
N ILE A 32 11.41 -8.75 -16.66
CA ILE A 32 10.66 -7.90 -15.74
C ILE A 32 10.40 -8.67 -14.45
N THR A 33 10.86 -8.10 -13.33
CA THR A 33 10.54 -8.61 -11.98
C THR A 33 9.48 -7.73 -11.34
N VAL A 34 8.35 -8.32 -10.95
CA VAL A 34 7.31 -7.62 -10.20
C VAL A 34 7.60 -7.72 -8.71
N LEU A 35 7.71 -6.57 -8.04
CA LEU A 35 7.76 -6.53 -6.59
C LEU A 35 6.34 -6.63 -6.02
N ASN A 36 5.93 -7.85 -5.62
CA ASN A 36 4.59 -8.09 -5.09
C ASN A 36 4.46 -7.60 -3.64
N ILE A 37 4.10 -6.33 -3.49
CA ILE A 37 3.85 -5.68 -2.20
C ILE A 37 2.37 -5.69 -1.78
N THR A 38 1.47 -6.26 -2.57
CA THR A 38 0.02 -6.05 -2.36
C THR A 38 -0.44 -6.62 -1.03
N GLN A 39 -0.31 -7.93 -0.80
CA GLN A 39 -0.85 -8.57 0.40
C GLN A 39 -0.18 -8.09 1.69
N LEU A 40 1.16 -7.91 1.69
CA LEU A 40 1.87 -7.39 2.86
C LEU A 40 1.40 -5.97 3.22
N SER A 41 1.06 -5.16 2.21
CA SER A 41 0.56 -3.80 2.42
C SER A 41 -0.86 -3.79 2.97
N GLU A 42 -1.69 -4.77 2.59
CA GLU A 42 -3.06 -4.89 3.10
C GLU A 42 -3.10 -5.17 4.60
N TYR A 43 -2.11 -5.88 5.14
CA TYR A 43 -2.00 -6.07 6.59
C TYR A 43 -1.72 -4.78 7.36
N ARG A 44 -1.26 -3.73 6.68
CA ARG A 44 -0.77 -2.49 7.30
C ARG A 44 -1.77 -1.34 7.25
N ARG A 45 -3.06 -1.63 7.49
CA ARG A 45 -4.11 -0.60 7.63
C ARG A 45 -3.75 0.51 8.64
N ASP A 46 -2.88 0.20 9.60
CA ASP A 46 -2.38 1.14 10.61
C ASP A 46 -1.36 2.16 10.10
N ALA A 47 -0.75 1.93 8.93
CA ALA A 47 0.31 2.77 8.39
C ALA A 47 -0.20 3.97 7.55
N HIS A 48 -1.52 4.13 7.39
CA HIS A 48 -2.10 5.22 6.60
C HIS A 48 -2.03 6.58 7.31
N THR A 49 -1.99 7.66 6.52
CA THR A 49 -1.99 9.04 7.03
C THR A 49 -3.29 9.43 7.74
N SER A 50 -4.41 8.80 7.41
CA SER A 50 -5.72 9.06 8.02
C SER A 50 -6.07 10.55 7.95
N ILE A 51 -6.46 11.16 9.07
CA ILE A 51 -6.76 12.60 9.18
C ILE A 51 -5.52 13.49 9.29
N TYR A 52 -4.32 12.90 9.31
CA TYR A 52 -3.03 13.60 9.42
C TYR A 52 -2.37 13.81 8.05
N LYS A 53 -3.12 13.64 6.96
CA LYS A 53 -2.67 13.91 5.60
C LYS A 53 -2.25 15.37 5.40
N GLN A 54 -1.27 15.59 4.53
CA GLN A 54 -0.94 16.92 4.06
C GLN A 54 -1.98 17.39 3.05
N GLN A 55 -2.50 18.60 3.22
CA GLN A 55 -3.50 19.19 2.33
C GLN A 55 -3.43 20.71 2.40
N ARG A 56 -3.92 21.40 1.37
CA ARG A 56 -3.83 22.86 1.20
C ARG A 56 -4.36 23.65 2.40
N TYR A 57 -5.45 23.17 3.01
CA TYR A 57 -6.05 23.79 4.19
C TYR A 57 -6.16 22.74 5.31
N PRO A 58 -5.72 23.02 6.55
CA PRO A 58 -5.84 22.08 7.65
C PRO A 58 -7.31 21.68 7.91
N LEU A 59 -7.55 20.42 8.29
CA LEU A 59 -8.89 19.99 8.68
C LEU A 59 -9.35 20.79 9.91
N THR A 60 -10.59 21.27 9.86
CA THR A 60 -11.25 21.88 11.02
C THR A 60 -11.43 20.84 12.13
N ASN A 61 -11.65 21.29 13.36
CA ASN A 61 -11.92 20.39 14.50
C ASN A 61 -13.14 19.48 14.24
N GLN A 62 -14.17 19.98 13.54
CA GLN A 62 -15.34 19.18 13.19
C GLN A 62 -15.00 18.09 12.16
N GLN A 63 -14.17 18.41 11.16
CA GLN A 63 -13.74 17.44 10.15
C GLN A 63 -12.84 16.36 10.74
N ARG A 64 -11.93 16.73 11.67
CA ARG A 64 -11.08 15.78 12.39
C ARG A 64 -11.89 14.77 13.22
N ARG A 65 -13.07 15.17 13.72
CA ARG A 65 -14.02 14.29 14.42
C ARG A 65 -14.81 13.37 13.49
N ASN A 66 -14.71 13.52 12.16
CA ASN A 66 -15.30 12.62 11.19
C ASN A 66 -14.24 11.96 10.27
N PRO A 67 -13.39 11.05 10.79
CA PRO A 67 -12.42 10.33 9.97
C PRO A 67 -13.06 9.55 8.82
N ARG A 68 -14.29 9.07 8.97
CA ARG A 68 -14.98 8.31 7.92
C ARG A 68 -15.09 9.07 6.60
N SER A 69 -15.27 10.39 6.65
CA SER A 69 -15.37 11.25 5.47
C SER A 69 -14.06 11.96 5.10
N TYR A 70 -13.15 12.14 6.05
CA TYR A 70 -11.98 13.01 5.87
C TYR A 70 -10.63 12.29 5.95
N ALA A 71 -10.60 11.03 6.39
CA ALA A 71 -9.37 10.24 6.40
C ALA A 71 -8.89 9.93 4.98
N ASP A 72 -7.58 9.93 4.82
CA ASP A 72 -6.90 9.36 3.68
C ASP A 72 -6.47 7.93 4.03
N CYS A 73 -7.03 6.98 3.28
CA CYS A 73 -6.76 5.54 3.42
C CYS A 73 -6.01 5.00 2.21
N VAL A 74 -5.33 5.87 1.44
CA VAL A 74 -4.57 5.50 0.24
C VAL A 74 -3.09 5.79 0.45
N HIS A 75 -2.77 6.93 1.05
CA HIS A 75 -1.39 7.33 1.32
C HIS A 75 -0.88 6.81 2.68
N TRP A 76 0.44 6.76 2.81
CA TRP A 76 1.15 6.16 3.94
C TRP A 76 1.91 7.22 4.73
N CYS A 77 2.02 7.02 6.04
CA CYS A 77 2.92 7.79 6.88
C CYS A 77 4.39 7.47 6.55
N LEU A 78 5.26 8.45 6.78
CA LEU A 78 6.71 8.30 6.79
C LEU A 78 7.27 8.71 8.16
N PRO A 79 8.17 7.92 8.77
CA PRO A 79 8.58 6.57 8.36
C PRO A 79 7.41 5.56 8.45
N GLY A 80 7.45 4.48 7.66
CA GLY A 80 6.33 3.55 7.58
C GLY A 80 6.44 2.45 6.52
N LEU A 81 5.29 2.04 5.98
CA LEU A 81 5.18 0.91 5.05
C LEU A 81 6.06 1.05 3.79
N GLN A 82 6.23 2.28 3.31
CA GLN A 82 7.03 2.56 2.12
C GLN A 82 8.51 2.23 2.34
N ASP A 83 9.00 2.26 3.58
CA ASP A 83 10.39 1.87 3.90
C ASP A 83 10.59 0.37 3.65
N THR A 84 9.63 -0.48 4.05
CA THR A 84 9.65 -1.92 3.74
C THR A 84 9.65 -2.19 2.24
N TRP A 85 8.91 -1.41 1.44
CA TRP A 85 8.95 -1.55 -0.02
C TRP A 85 10.33 -1.23 -0.59
N ASN A 86 10.96 -0.18 -0.07
CA ASN A 86 12.32 0.22 -0.46
C ASN A 86 13.36 -0.82 -0.04
N GLU A 87 13.22 -1.44 1.13
CA GLU A 87 14.09 -2.55 1.56
C GLU A 87 13.98 -3.76 0.63
N LEU A 88 12.76 -4.16 0.25
CA LEU A 88 12.56 -5.27 -0.69
C LEU A 88 13.11 -4.93 -2.08
N PHE A 89 12.93 -3.69 -2.53
CA PHE A 89 13.50 -3.23 -3.80
C PHE A 89 15.04 -3.22 -3.77
N TYR A 90 15.63 -2.68 -2.70
CA TYR A 90 17.07 -2.69 -2.48
C TYR A 90 17.61 -4.13 -2.47
N ASN A 91 16.93 -5.05 -1.78
CA ASN A 91 17.29 -6.46 -1.80
C ASN A 91 17.29 -7.03 -3.22
N LYS A 92 16.26 -6.75 -4.02
CA LYS A 92 16.17 -7.22 -5.42
C LYS A 92 17.21 -6.61 -6.35
N LEU A 93 17.70 -5.41 -6.08
CA LEU A 93 18.74 -4.77 -6.89
C LEU A 93 20.14 -5.32 -6.59
N PHE A 94 20.45 -5.59 -5.32
CA PHE A 94 21.83 -5.83 -4.89
C PHE A 94 22.11 -7.25 -4.39
N PHE A 95 21.08 -8.07 -4.15
CA PHE A 95 21.19 -9.46 -3.68
C PHE A 95 20.34 -10.41 -4.55
N PRO A 96 20.72 -10.61 -5.83
CA PRO A 96 20.01 -11.48 -6.76
C PRO A 96 20.13 -12.96 -6.43
#